data_AF-A0A8T7E9L9-F1
#
_entry.id   AF-A0A8T7E9L9-F1
#
_cell.length_a   1.000
_cell.length_b   1.000
_cell.length_c   1.000
_cell.angle_alpha   90.00
_cell.angle_beta   90.00
_cell.angle_gamma   90.00
#
_symmetry.space_group_name_H-M   'P 1'
#
loop_
_entity.id
_entity.type
_entity.pdbx_description
1 polymer ?
#
loop_
_entity_poly.entity_id
_entity_poly.type
_entity_poly.pdbx_seq_one_letter_code
_entity_poly.pdbx_strand_id
1 'polypeptide(L)' 'MSATDSLIPTDWYAKAEEDLHAARALMDDKVRLYGVAAFHTQQALEKYLKGFLLSKG' A
#
# COMPACT_ATOMS: atom_id res chain seq x y z
N MET A 1 -21.91 7.32 -4.11
CA MET A 1 -21.73 7.33 -2.65
C MET A 1 -20.25 7.56 -2.41
N SER A 2 -19.87 8.69 -1.82
CA SER A 2 -18.46 8.95 -1.49
C SER A 2 -18.09 8.03 -0.33
N ALA A 3 -17.31 6.98 -0.59
CA ALA A 3 -16.71 6.20 0.49
C ALA A 3 -15.69 7.11 1.15
N THR A 4 -16.00 7.61 2.35
CA THR A 4 -15.06 8.44 3.10
C THR A 4 -13.85 7.60 3.44
N ASP A 5 -12.67 8.08 3.07
CA ASP A 5 -11.41 7.44 3.43
C ASP A 5 -11.30 7.26 4.95
N SER A 6 -10.70 6.14 5.39
CA SER A 6 -10.49 5.90 6.82
C SER A 6 -9.59 6.99 7.42
N LEU A 7 -9.94 7.46 8.61
CA LEU A 7 -9.12 8.37 9.40
C LEU A 7 -8.23 7.63 10.41
N ILE A 8 -8.33 6.30 10.48
CA ILE A 8 -7.59 5.48 11.43
C ILE A 8 -6.22 5.15 10.82
N PRO A 9 -5.09 5.57 11.44
CA PRO A 9 -3.75 5.29 10.91
C PRO A 9 -3.47 3.81 10.60
N THR A 10 -3.92 2.91 11.50
CA THR A 10 -3.67 1.48 11.38
C THR A 10 -4.35 0.84 10.17
N ASP A 11 -5.48 1.39 9.72
CA ASP A 11 -6.16 0.90 8.51
C ASP A 11 -5.29 1.15 7.26
N TRP A 12 -4.57 2.27 7.24
CA TRP A 12 -3.65 2.59 6.15
C TRP A 12 -2.40 1.73 6.19
N TYR A 13 -1.87 1.44 7.38
CA TYR A 13 -0.74 0.53 7.54
C TYR A 13 -1.08 -0.90 7.09
N ALA A 14 -2.28 -1.39 7.43
CA ALA A 14 -2.74 -2.71 6.98
C ALA A 14 -2.79 -2.79 5.43
N LYS A 15 -3.37 -1.78 4.77
CA LYS A 15 -3.40 -1.72 3.30
C LYS A 15 -2.00 -1.58 2.68
N ALA A 16 -1.10 -0.84 3.35
CA ALA A 16 0.28 -0.71 2.88
C ALA A 16 1.03 -2.05 2.94
N GLU A 17 0.80 -2.86 3.98
CA GLU A 17 1.34 -4.22 4.05
C GLU A 17 0.78 -5.15 2.99
N GLU A 18 -0.51 -5.05 2.67
CA GLU A 18 -1.12 -5.80 1.55
C GLU A 18 -0.41 -5.50 0.22
N ASP A 19 -0.13 -4.22 -0.06
CA ASP A 19 0.62 -3.82 -1.25
C ASP A 19 2.06 -4.34 -1.24
N LEU A 20 2.78 -4.25 -0.13
CA LEU A 20 4.13 -4.80 -0.05
C LEU A 20 4.13 -6.31 -0.27
N HIS A 21 3.13 -7.02 0.24
CA HIS A 21 2.97 -8.46 0.01
C HIS A 21 2.73 -8.76 -1.47
N ALA A 22 1.85 -7.99 -2.13
CA ALA A 22 1.59 -8.11 -3.56
C ALA A 22 2.85 -7.82 -4.39
N ALA A 23 3.58 -6.76 -4.07
CA ALA A 23 4.84 -6.43 -4.74
C ALA A 23 5.85 -7.58 -4.65
N ARG A 24 6.02 -8.19 -3.47
CA ARG A 24 6.90 -9.36 -3.26
C ARG A 24 6.46 -10.56 -4.11
N ALA A 25 5.17 -10.91 -4.07
CA ALA A 25 4.64 -12.02 -4.86
C ALA A 25 4.86 -11.82 -6.37
N LEU A 26 4.71 -10.59 -6.87
CA LEU A 26 4.89 -10.25 -8.29
C LEU A 26 6.36 -10.24 -8.73
N MET A 27 7.30 -10.00 -7.81
CA MET A 27 8.73 -10.11 -8.07
C MET A 27 9.19 -11.56 -8.21
N ASP A 28 8.60 -12.46 -7.44
CA ASP A 28 8.90 -13.90 -7.46
C ASP A 28 8.13 -14.65 -8.57
N ASP A 29 7.16 -13.99 -9.20
CA ASP A 29 6.33 -14.59 -10.24
C ASP A 29 7.10 -14.83 -11.55
N LYS A 30 6.76 -15.93 -12.22
CA LYS A 30 7.42 -16.35 -13.47
C LYS A 30 7.12 -15.40 -14.64
N VAL A 31 5.99 -14.69 -14.61
CA VAL A 31 5.59 -13.75 -15.65
C VAL A 31 6.32 -12.41 -15.52
N ARG A 32 6.98 -12.15 -14.38
CA ARG A 32 7.87 -10.99 -14.15
C ARG A 32 7.19 -9.65 -14.40
N LEU A 33 6.06 -9.43 -13.73
CA LEU A 33 5.25 -8.22 -13.83
C LEU A 33 5.84 -7.05 -13.02
N TYR A 34 7.09 -6.68 -13.31
CA TYR A 34 7.85 -5.71 -12.53
C TYR A 34 7.21 -4.31 -12.45
N GLY A 35 6.52 -3.87 -13.51
CA GLY A 35 5.78 -2.61 -13.47
C GLY A 35 4.65 -2.62 -12.44
N VAL A 36 3.98 -3.76 -12.27
CA VAL A 36 2.91 -3.94 -11.29
C VAL A 36 3.49 -4.05 -9.88
N ALA A 37 4.64 -4.72 -9.72
CA ALA A 37 5.37 -4.74 -8.46
C ALA A 37 5.82 -3.33 -8.01
N ALA A 38 6.32 -2.52 -8.96
CA ALA A 38 6.69 -1.13 -8.70
C ALA A 38 5.48 -0.27 -8.32
N PHE A 39 4.34 -0.47 -9.00
CA PHE A 39 3.08 0.18 -8.66
C PHE A 39 2.65 -0.12 -7.21
N HIS A 40 2.64 -1.38 -6.80
CA HIS A 40 2.32 -1.75 -5.41
C HIS A 40 3.36 -1.19 -4.42
N THR A 41 4.62 -1.14 -4.79
CA THR A 41 5.65 -0.51 -3.94
C THR A 41 5.37 0.98 -3.71
N GLN A 42 4.98 1.71 -4.76
CA GLN A 42 4.55 3.12 -4.64
C GLN A 42 3.32 3.24 -3.73
N GLN A 43 2.31 2.38 -3.93
CA GLN A 43 1.07 2.40 -3.15
C GLN A 43 1.31 2.11 -1.66
N ALA A 44 2.18 1.14 -1.34
CA ALA A 44 2.58 0.88 0.03
C ALA A 44 3.19 2.13 0.69
N LEU A 45 4.10 2.81 -0.01
CA LEU A 45 4.79 3.98 0.51
C LEU A 45 3.83 5.15 0.74
N GLU A 46 2.91 5.38 -0.21
CA GLU A 46 1.86 6.40 -0.09
C GLU A 46 0.94 6.13 1.12
N LYS A 47 0.49 4.89 1.29
CA LYS A 47 -0.41 4.50 2.38
C LYS A 47 0.29 4.54 3.73
N TYR A 48 1.55 4.12 3.80
CA TYR A 48 2.36 4.29 5.00
C TYR A 48 2.51 5.76 5.39
N LEU A 49 2.82 6.62 4.43
CA LEU A 49 2.95 8.06 4.68
C LEU A 49 1.61 8.66 5.12
N LYS A 50 0.50 8.26 4.51
CA LYS A 50 -0.85 8.70 4.90
C LYS A 50 -1.20 8.30 6.33
N GLY A 51 -0.98 7.04 6.68
CA GLY A 51 -1.17 6.57 8.05
C GLY A 51 -0.27 7.32 9.04
N PHE A 52 0.98 7.56 8.67
CA PHE A 52 1.91 8.33 9.49
C PHE A 52 1.41 9.77 9.72
N LEU A 53 1.00 10.47 8.67
CA LEU A 53 0.49 11.84 8.79
C LEU A 53 -0.77 11.88 9.67
N LEU A 54 -1.72 10.96 9.48
CA LEU A 54 -2.90 10.84 10.34
C LEU A 54 -2.55 10.54 11.82
N SER A 55 -1.45 9.81 12.06
CA SER A 55 -0.97 9.55 13.42
C SER A 55 -0.35 10.78 14.10
N LYS A 56 -0.11 11.86 13.36
CA LYS A 56 0.48 13.11 13.87
C LYS A 56 -0.55 14.22 14.15
N GLY A 57 -1.81 14.02 13.80
CA GLY A 57 -2.89 15.00 13.98
C GLY A 57 -3.05 15.90 12.76
#